data_AF-A0A1G1TC04-F1
#
_entry.id   AF-A0A1G1TC04-F1
#
_cell.length_a   1.000
_cell.length_b   1.000
_cell.length_c   1.000
_cell.angle_alpha   90.00
_cell.angle_beta   90.00
_cell.angle_gamma   90.00
#
_symmetry.space_group_name_H-M   'P 1'
#
loop_
_entity.id
_entity.type
_entity.pdbx_description
1 polymer ?
#
loop_
_entity_poly.entity_id
_entity_poly.type
_entity_poly.pdbx_seq_one_letter_code
_entity_poly.pdbx_strand_id
1 'polypeptide(L)'
;MLNLGTGLHLYRADPTPAVPPVWSGRGRPPRRVTPLGTAQALPELAAQVPARDWQIVPYRPGQKGPLVRQAVLLPVWRWELGVPAQVLHLLISREVYSTQVKYSLCYTPPQAPALGVAQALYRQMQR
;
A
#
# COMPACT_ATOMS: atom_id res chain seq x y z
N MET A 1 0.03 -6.37 -10.98
CA MET A 1 0.82 -6.25 -9.73
C MET A 1 2.15 -5.62 -10.09
N LEU A 2 2.60 -4.65 -9.30
CA LEU A 2 3.83 -3.90 -9.53
C LEU A 2 4.73 -3.99 -8.29
N ASN A 3 6.01 -4.36 -8.47
CA ASN A 3 7.00 -4.36 -7.39
C ASN A 3 7.53 -2.95 -7.17
N LEU A 4 7.73 -2.58 -5.91
CA LEU A 4 8.11 -1.22 -5.53
C LEU A 4 9.43 -1.20 -4.78
N GLY A 5 10.20 -0.13 -5.01
CA GLY A 5 11.26 0.29 -4.11
C GLY A 5 10.71 1.02 -2.88
N THR A 6 11.56 1.29 -1.90
CA THR A 6 11.18 1.92 -0.62
C THR A 6 10.78 3.39 -0.72
N GLY A 7 11.15 4.07 -1.82
CA GLY A 7 10.93 5.51 -2.00
C GLY A 7 9.55 5.94 -2.47
N LEU A 8 8.59 5.01 -2.64
CA LEU A 8 7.21 5.39 -2.95
C LEU A 8 6.48 5.85 -1.67
N HIS A 9 5.74 6.95 -1.77
CA HIS A 9 4.89 7.45 -0.69
C HIS A 9 3.42 7.18 -1.02
N LEU A 10 2.68 6.70 -0.02
CA LEU A 10 1.26 6.35 -0.14
C LEU A 10 0.48 6.86 1.08
N TYR A 11 -0.83 7.00 0.94
CA TYR A 11 -1.71 7.44 2.03
C TYR A 11 -2.49 6.26 2.61
N ARG A 12 -2.72 6.26 3.93
CA ARG A 12 -3.56 5.25 4.62
C ARG A 12 -5.05 5.53 4.53
N ALA A 13 -5.43 6.74 4.19
CA ALA A 13 -6.81 7.19 3.99
C ALA A 13 -6.90 7.97 2.67
N ASP A 14 -8.12 8.20 2.19
CA ASP A 14 -8.36 8.98 0.98
C ASP A 14 -7.77 10.39 1.14
N PRO A 15 -6.77 10.77 0.33
CA PRO A 15 -6.14 12.08 0.41
C PRO A 15 -6.90 13.15 -0.38
N THR A 16 -8.04 12.83 -0.99
CA THR A 16 -8.81 13.77 -1.81
C THR A 16 -9.35 14.91 -0.94
N PRO A 17 -8.98 16.17 -1.21
CA PRO A 17 -9.48 17.30 -0.43
C PRO A 17 -10.97 17.51 -0.66
N ALA A 18 -11.73 17.68 0.42
CA ALA A 18 -13.00 18.39 0.31
C ALA A 18 -12.68 19.80 -0.22
N VAL A 19 -13.38 20.21 -1.28
CA VAL A 19 -13.40 21.51 -1.99
C VAL A 19 -12.58 22.63 -1.32
N PRO A 20 -11.75 23.42 -2.06
CA PRO A 20 -10.83 24.38 -1.46
C PRO A 20 -11.52 25.26 -0.42
N PRO A 21 -10.85 25.51 0.72
CA PRO A 21 -11.41 26.36 1.77
C PRO A 21 -11.80 27.70 1.16
N VAL A 22 -12.97 28.22 1.57
CA VAL A 22 -13.49 29.51 1.10
C VAL A 22 -12.45 30.57 1.42
N TRP A 23 -11.78 31.08 0.38
CA TRP A 23 -10.78 32.12 0.52
C TRP A 23 -11.46 33.45 0.83
N SER A 24 -11.27 33.96 2.04
CA SER A 24 -11.84 35.22 2.52
C SER A 24 -10.80 36.36 2.69
N GLY A 25 -9.56 36.15 2.23
CA GLY A 25 -8.46 37.11 2.39
C GLY A 25 -8.30 38.12 1.24
N ARG A 26 -7.54 39.20 1.47
CA ARG A 26 -7.02 40.08 0.41
C ARG A 26 -5.77 39.44 -0.21
N GLY A 27 -5.77 39.25 -1.53
CA GLY A 27 -4.64 38.69 -2.28
C GLY A 27 -5.06 37.53 -3.20
N ARG A 28 -4.08 36.94 -3.90
CA ARG A 28 -4.32 35.81 -4.82
C ARG A 28 -4.67 34.55 -4.00
N PRO A 29 -5.84 33.92 -4.24
CA PRO A 29 -6.19 32.68 -3.56
C PRO A 29 -5.13 31.59 -3.78
N PRO A 30 -4.88 30.72 -2.79
CA PRO A 30 -4.01 29.57 -2.97
C PRO A 30 -4.58 28.69 -4.08
N ARG A 31 -3.80 28.53 -5.16
CA ARG A 31 -4.22 27.76 -6.35
C ARG A 31 -3.90 26.26 -6.26
N ARG A 32 -3.18 25.82 -5.23
CA ARG A 32 -2.71 24.44 -5.12
C ARG A 32 -3.62 23.64 -4.19
N VAL A 33 -4.32 22.67 -4.78
CA VAL A 33 -5.02 21.61 -4.06
C VAL A 33 -4.00 20.85 -3.21
N THR A 34 -4.21 20.82 -1.90
CA THR A 34 -3.31 20.16 -0.93
C THR A 34 -3.98 18.90 -0.42
N PRO A 35 -3.34 17.72 -0.48
CA PRO A 35 -3.96 16.46 -0.08
C PRO A 35 -4.32 16.45 1.41
N LEU A 36 -5.34 15.66 1.76
CA LEU A 36 -5.66 15.37 3.16
C LEU A 36 -4.66 14.35 3.72
N GLY A 37 -4.19 14.60 4.94
CA GLY A 37 -3.23 13.74 5.63
C GLY A 37 -1.82 13.83 5.07
N THR A 38 -1.00 12.83 5.38
CA THR A 38 0.42 12.81 5.04
C THR A 38 0.76 11.54 4.28
N ALA A 39 1.47 11.67 3.17
CA ALA A 39 1.98 10.54 2.42
C ALA A 39 3.14 9.90 3.18
N GLN A 40 3.06 8.61 3.45
CA GLN A 40 4.04 7.87 4.24
C GLN A 40 4.89 6.99 3.34
N ALA A 41 6.19 6.88 3.66
CA ALA A 41 7.07 5.97 2.95
C ALA A 41 6.71 4.52 3.27
N LEU A 42 7.01 3.58 2.35
CA LEU A 42 6.64 2.17 2.55
C LEU A 42 7.21 1.55 3.84
N PRO A 43 8.47 1.84 4.27
CA PRO A 43 8.99 1.35 5.54
C PRO A 43 8.21 1.86 6.76
N GLU A 44 7.75 3.11 6.73
CA GLU A 44 6.94 3.70 7.81
C GLU A 44 5.57 3.01 7.89
N LEU A 45 4.94 2.77 6.73
CA LEU A 45 3.68 2.03 6.64
C LEU A 45 3.82 0.62 7.21
N ALA A 46 4.91 -0.08 6.89
CA ALA A 46 5.20 -1.42 7.37
C ALA A 46 5.43 -1.47 8.89
N ALA A 47 6.15 -0.49 9.43
CA ALA A 47 6.41 -0.38 10.88
C ALA A 47 5.13 -0.16 11.69
N GLN A 48 4.12 0.49 11.10
CA GLN A 48 2.83 0.74 11.72
C GLN A 48 1.83 -0.41 11.56
N VAL A 49 2.22 -1.57 11.01
CA VAL A 49 1.34 -2.73 10.89
C VAL A 49 1.35 -3.51 12.21
N PRO A 50 0.20 -3.65 12.89
CA PRO A 50 0.07 -4.49 14.07
C PRO A 50 0.54 -5.93 13.81
N ALA A 51 1.22 -6.54 14.79
CA ALA A 51 1.71 -7.92 14.67
C ALA A 51 0.60 -8.92 14.31
N ARG A 52 -0.63 -8.69 14.81
CA ARG A 52 -1.82 -9.53 14.56
C ARG A 52 -2.31 -9.53 13.12
N ASP A 53 -1.97 -8.51 12.33
CA ASP A 53 -2.43 -8.37 10.94
C ASP A 53 -1.48 -9.10 9.97
N TRP A 54 -0.28 -9.48 10.43
CA TRP A 54 0.65 -10.31 9.67
C TRP A 54 0.21 -11.76 9.66
N GLN A 55 0.14 -12.35 8.46
CA GLN A 55 -0.19 -13.75 8.25
C GLN A 55 1.05 -14.52 7.82
N ILE A 56 1.26 -15.71 8.37
CA ILE A 56 2.27 -16.65 7.88
C ILE A 56 1.66 -17.42 6.70
N VAL A 57 2.23 -17.23 5.52
CA VAL A 57 1.68 -17.79 4.28
C VAL A 57 2.74 -18.66 3.59
N PRO A 58 2.45 -19.95 3.34
CA PRO A 58 3.29 -20.80 2.51
C PRO A 58 3.16 -20.39 1.03
N TYR A 59 4.28 -20.30 0.32
CA TYR A 59 4.29 -19.90 -1.10
C TYR A 59 4.94 -20.90 -2.05
N ARG A 60 5.76 -21.83 -1.54
CA ARG A 60 6.39 -22.88 -2.34
C ARG A 60 6.69 -24.12 -1.49
N PRO A 61 6.54 -25.35 -2.02
CA PRO A 61 7.09 -26.55 -1.38
C PRO A 61 8.61 -26.47 -1.27
N GLY A 62 9.17 -26.86 -0.11
CA GLY A 62 10.61 -26.99 0.11
C GLY A 62 10.97 -28.39 0.60
N GLN A 63 12.25 -28.75 0.56
CA GLN A 63 12.72 -30.09 0.96
C GLN A 63 12.53 -30.39 2.45
N LYS A 64 12.56 -29.35 3.31
CA LYS A 64 12.39 -29.47 4.77
C LYS A 64 11.03 -28.94 5.26
N GLY A 65 10.06 -28.84 4.35
CA GLY A 65 8.76 -28.19 4.60
C GLY A 65 8.51 -26.99 3.68
N PRO A 66 7.29 -26.43 3.69
CA PRO A 66 6.93 -25.32 2.83
C PRO A 66 7.75 -24.07 3.19
N LEU A 67 8.20 -23.35 2.16
CA LEU A 67 8.75 -22.00 2.33
C LEU A 67 7.60 -21.05 2.66
N VAL A 68 7.75 -20.33 3.77
CA VAL A 68 6.76 -19.40 4.30
C VAL A 68 7.29 -17.97 4.33
N ARG A 69 6.38 -16.99 4.21
CA ARG A 69 6.66 -15.58 4.50
C ARG A 69 5.59 -15.03 5.43
N GLN A 70 5.95 -14.02 6.22
CA GLN A 70 4.95 -13.16 6.84
C GLN A 70 4.49 -12.13 5.82
N ALA A 71 3.19 -11.99 5.63
CA ALA A 71 2.61 -11.06 4.68
C ALA A 71 1.37 -10.36 5.25
N VAL A 72 1.16 -9.13 4.80
CA VAL A 72 -0.04 -8.34 5.08
C VAL A 72 -0.46 -7.64 3.80
N LEU A 73 -1.77 -7.46 3.63
CA LEU A 73 -2.35 -6.71 2.53
C LEU A 73 -3.12 -5.53 3.10
N LEU A 74 -2.72 -4.31 2.76
CA LEU A 74 -3.30 -3.09 3.29
C LEU A 74 -4.01 -2.30 2.20
N PRO A 75 -5.23 -1.79 2.43
CA PRO A 75 -5.79 -0.76 1.56
C PRO A 75 -4.96 0.51 1.69
N VAL A 76 -4.62 1.11 0.56
CA VAL A 76 -3.81 2.34 0.48
C VAL A 76 -4.32 3.21 -0.65
N TRP A 77 -3.95 4.48 -0.62
CA TRP A 77 -4.32 5.44 -1.64
C TRP A 77 -3.08 6.01 -2.31
N ARG A 78 -3.14 6.12 -3.64
CA ARG A 78 -2.21 6.89 -4.46
C ARG A 78 -2.93 8.13 -4.97
N TRP A 79 -2.29 9.27 -4.83
CA TRP A 79 -2.84 10.53 -5.31
C TRP A 79 -1.75 11.41 -5.89
N GLU A 80 -2.09 12.00 -7.03
CA GLU A 80 -1.24 12.91 -7.79
C GLU A 80 -2.10 14.10 -8.23
N LEU A 81 -1.49 15.27 -8.36
CA LEU A 81 -2.22 16.47 -8.73
C LEU A 81 -2.86 16.32 -10.12
N GLY A 82 -4.17 16.55 -10.20
CA GLY A 82 -4.93 16.44 -11.46
C GLY A 82 -5.44 15.03 -11.78
N VAL A 83 -5.15 14.04 -10.93
CA VAL A 83 -5.66 12.67 -11.06
C VAL A 83 -6.54 12.34 -9.84
N PRO A 84 -7.72 11.73 -10.04
CA PRO A 84 -8.52 11.23 -8.91
C PRO A 84 -7.71 10.26 -8.04
N ALA A 85 -7.91 10.31 -6.72
CA ALA A 85 -7.23 9.38 -5.82
C ALA A 85 -7.61 7.93 -6.19
N GLN A 86 -6.61 7.06 -6.23
CA GLN A 86 -6.78 5.67 -6.59
C GLN A 86 -6.61 4.80 -5.36
N VAL A 87 -7.66 4.02 -5.05
CA VAL A 87 -7.58 2.96 -4.05
C VAL A 87 -6.82 1.76 -4.63
N LEU A 88 -5.83 1.30 -3.88
CA LEU A 88 -4.98 0.17 -4.23
C LEU A 88 -4.79 -0.72 -2.99
N HIS A 89 -4.17 -1.88 -3.19
CA HIS A 89 -3.73 -2.74 -2.09
C HIS A 89 -2.21 -2.84 -2.09
N LEU A 90 -1.59 -2.51 -0.96
CA LEU A 90 -0.17 -2.71 -0.72
C LEU A 90 0.04 -4.08 -0.07
N LEU A 91 0.68 -4.99 -0.79
CA LEU A 91 1.22 -6.21 -0.22
C LEU A 91 2.60 -5.91 0.35
N ILE A 92 2.77 -6.20 1.63
CA ILE A 92 4.07 -6.18 2.31
C ILE A 92 4.38 -7.62 2.71
N SER A 93 5.56 -8.12 2.33
CA SER A 93 6.00 -9.45 2.76
C SER A 93 7.43 -9.45 3.25
N ARG A 94 7.68 -10.20 4.31
CA ARG A 94 9.01 -10.36 4.92
C ARG A 94 9.27 -11.82 5.24
N GLU A 95 10.54 -12.20 5.25
CA GLU A 95 10.93 -13.49 5.80
C GLU A 95 10.85 -13.46 7.32
N VAL A 96 10.64 -14.61 7.94
CA VAL A 96 10.54 -14.71 9.41
C VAL A 96 11.90 -14.45 10.07
N TYR A 97 13.00 -14.82 9.40
CA TYR A 97 14.36 -14.79 9.96
C TYR A 97 15.29 -13.81 9.23
N SER A 98 14.75 -12.99 8.32
CA SER A 98 15.55 -12.06 7.52
C SER A 98 14.91 -10.69 7.51
N THR A 99 15.75 -9.66 7.36
CA THR A 99 15.34 -8.26 7.30
C THR A 99 14.79 -7.87 5.92
N GLN A 100 14.78 -8.80 4.96
CA GLN A 100 14.33 -8.51 3.60
C GLN A 100 12.81 -8.35 3.54
N VAL A 101 12.38 -7.11 3.31
CA VAL A 101 10.99 -6.74 3.05
C VAL A 101 10.78 -6.51 1.56
N LYS A 102 9.68 -7.02 1.01
CA LYS A 102 9.23 -6.78 -0.36
C LYS A 102 7.90 -6.04 -0.34
N TYR A 103 7.76 -5.09 -1.26
CA TYR A 103 6.56 -4.29 -1.43
C TYR A 103 6.00 -4.47 -2.83
N SER A 104 4.70 -4.67 -2.94
CA SER A 104 4.02 -4.72 -4.23
C SER A 104 2.65 -4.05 -4.17
N LEU A 105 2.33 -3.27 -5.21
CA LEU A 105 0.98 -2.76 -5.41
C LEU A 105 0.13 -3.71 -6.24
N CYS A 106 -1.07 -3.93 -5.74
CA CYS A 106 -2.12 -4.70 -6.36
C CYS A 106 -3.30 -3.76 -6.66
N TYR A 107 -3.71 -3.71 -7.92
CA TYR A 107 -4.98 -3.13 -8.29
C TYR A 107 -6.04 -4.22 -8.26
N THR A 108 -7.17 -3.93 -7.62
CA THR A 108 -8.35 -4.79 -7.61
C THR A 108 -9.48 -3.96 -8.20
N PRO A 109 -10.00 -4.30 -9.39
CA PRO A 109 -11.14 -3.61 -9.98
C PRO A 109 -12.34 -3.64 -9.02
N PRO A 110 -13.20 -2.60 -8.99
CA PRO A 110 -14.33 -2.53 -8.06
C PRO A 110 -15.30 -3.72 -8.11
N GLN A 111 -15.39 -4.40 -9.25
CA GLN A 111 -16.29 -5.55 -9.47
C GLN A 111 -15.57 -6.91 -9.32
N ALA A 112 -14.26 -6.92 -9.05
CA ALA A 112 -13.51 -8.14 -8.88
C ALA A 112 -13.63 -8.68 -7.44
N PRO A 113 -13.49 -10.01 -7.24
CA PRO A 113 -13.41 -10.57 -5.89
C PRO A 113 -12.29 -9.93 -5.06
N ALA A 114 -12.51 -9.84 -3.75
CA ALA A 114 -11.51 -9.32 -2.83
C ALA A 114 -10.19 -10.10 -2.95
N LEU A 115 -9.08 -9.38 -3.08
CA LEU A 115 -7.77 -9.99 -3.18
C LEU A 115 -7.33 -10.46 -1.80
N GLY A 116 -7.14 -11.78 -1.63
CA GLY A 116 -6.61 -12.34 -0.39
C GLY A 116 -5.09 -12.20 -0.29
N VAL A 117 -4.56 -12.18 0.94
CA VAL A 117 -3.11 -12.11 1.23
C VAL A 117 -2.35 -13.25 0.54
N ALA A 118 -2.86 -14.48 0.61
CA ALA A 118 -2.21 -15.64 0.00
C ALA A 118 -2.11 -15.53 -1.53
N GLN A 119 -3.19 -15.10 -2.19
CA GLN A 119 -3.20 -14.90 -3.64
C GLN A 119 -2.26 -13.76 -4.05
N ALA A 120 -2.23 -12.66 -3.29
CA ALA A 120 -1.31 -11.55 -3.53
C ALA A 120 0.16 -12.01 -3.36
N LEU A 121 0.46 -12.75 -2.29
CA LEU A 121 1.81 -13.27 -2.04
C LEU A 121 2.26 -14.23 -3.15
N TYR A 122 1.39 -15.15 -3.56
CA TYR A 122 1.69 -16.04 -4.68
C TYR A 122 2.10 -15.25 -5.92
N ARG A 123 1.32 -14.21 -6.30
CA ARG A 123 1.66 -13.33 -7.43
C ARG A 123 3.00 -12.60 -7.25
N GLN A 124 3.37 -12.24 -6.01
CA GLN A 124 4.64 -11.59 -5.69
C GLN A 124 5.84 -12.52 -5.83
N MET A 125 5.68 -13.81 -5.58
CA MET A 125 6.77 -14.78 -5.63
C MET A 125 6.99 -15.40 -7.02
N GLN A 126 6.07 -15.19 -7.96
CA GLN A 126 6.15 -15.69 -9.35
C GLN A 126 6.78 -14.68 -10.34
N ARG A 127 7.22 -13.51 -9.85
CA ARG A 127 7.86 -12.45 -10.64
C ARG A 127 9.29 -12.26 -10.18
#